data_AF-A0A9N8EZH8-F1
#
_entry.id   AF-A0A9N8EZH8-F1
#
_cell.length_a   1.000
_cell.length_b   1.000
_cell.length_c   1.000
_cell.angle_alpha   90.00
_cell.angle_beta   90.00
_cell.angle_gamma   90.00
#
_symmetry.space_group_name_H-M   'P 1'
#
loop_
_entity.id
_entity.type
_entity.pdbx_description
1 polymer ?
#
loop_
_entity_poly.entity_id
_entity_poly.type
_entity_poly.pdbx_seq_one_letter_code
_entity_poly.pdbx_strand_id
1 'polypeptide(L)'
;MATQQQEQRKRKRVCLFGTSANPPTGDQGHLGIVKAIAGLKLQNEEESAFDEIRVVPVYSHPFASKRKLLAPFDHRVQMCHVSLQGIPIVTISPAEQDIYQEKLEQQQLLLKGESAENSISIGTADLLEYYNRQDDIPTDYTLCLGADTFLDFTGGKWRRTQDILDLIQGRFVVLFRQEDTTYSGKQEPNQQQQLEQAVAKLEGTYGSGSIRLLQVPTLGAVSSTLVRKLSREMSQSEDSTGNTNAQKLTEQNQQQQIAELQLREIVDSRVLEYMKEHGLYGFQNDA
;
A
#
# COMPACT_ATOMS: atom_id res chain seq x y z
N MET A 1 -31.54 38.74 9.86
CA MET A 1 -30.23 38.78 9.18
C MET A 1 -29.33 37.74 9.82
N ALA A 2 -29.59 36.46 9.55
CA ALA A 2 -28.83 35.34 10.09
C ALA A 2 -28.26 34.53 8.92
N THR A 3 -27.47 35.19 8.08
CA THR A 3 -27.12 34.68 6.75
C THR A 3 -25.72 35.12 6.38
N GLN A 4 -24.88 34.14 6.04
CA GLN A 4 -23.53 34.18 5.44
C GLN A 4 -22.30 33.88 6.32
N GLN A 5 -22.47 33.56 7.61
CA GLN A 5 -21.39 32.96 8.44
C GLN A 5 -21.72 31.55 8.96
N GLN A 6 -22.75 30.90 8.42
CA GLN A 6 -23.05 29.50 8.72
C GLN A 6 -22.09 28.58 7.95
N GLU A 7 -21.13 28.03 8.72
CA GLU A 7 -20.38 26.81 8.44
C GLU A 7 -19.58 26.79 7.12
N GLN A 8 -18.35 27.31 7.14
CA GLN A 8 -17.30 26.60 6.42
C GLN A 8 -17.23 25.20 7.06
N ARG A 9 -17.94 24.22 6.49
CA ARG A 9 -17.83 22.83 6.94
C ARG A 9 -16.34 22.48 6.94
N LYS A 10 -15.79 22.16 8.12
CA LYS A 10 -14.40 21.72 8.25
C LYS A 10 -14.23 20.53 7.29
N ARG A 11 -13.44 20.73 6.24
CA ARG A 11 -13.16 19.67 5.27
C ARG A 11 -12.29 18.63 5.97
N LYS A 12 -12.59 17.35 5.75
CA LYS A 12 -11.80 16.26 6.33
C LYS A 12 -10.54 16.06 5.50
N ARG A 13 -9.38 15.93 6.12
CA ARG A 13 -8.10 15.68 5.44
C ARG A 13 -7.78 14.20 5.51
N VAL A 14 -7.74 13.53 4.36
CA VAL A 14 -7.54 12.08 4.29
C VAL A 14 -6.30 11.78 3.45
N CYS A 15 -5.37 11.02 4.03
CA CYS A 15 -4.24 10.47 3.28
C CYS A 15 -4.60 9.09 2.73
N LEU A 16 -4.56 8.92 1.41
CA LEU A 16 -4.81 7.63 0.76
C LEU A 16 -3.48 6.90 0.54
N PHE A 17 -3.36 5.71 1.12
CA PHE A 17 -2.19 4.83 0.95
C PHE A 17 -2.59 3.54 0.24
N GLY A 18 -2.42 3.52 -1.08
CA GLY A 18 -2.66 2.33 -1.90
C GLY A 18 -1.55 1.30 -1.74
N THR A 19 -1.90 0.04 -1.51
CA THR A 19 -0.90 -1.05 -1.36
C THR A 19 -1.42 -2.39 -1.85
N SER A 20 -0.53 -3.26 -2.32
CA SER A 20 -0.88 -4.66 -2.57
C SER A 20 -1.00 -5.48 -1.28
N ALA A 21 -0.28 -5.09 -0.23
CA ALA A 21 -0.22 -5.75 1.09
C ALA A 21 -0.25 -7.30 1.01
N ASN A 22 0.71 -7.89 0.29
CA ASN A 22 0.72 -9.32 -0.02
C ASN A 22 1.98 -10.07 0.49
N PRO A 23 2.26 -10.11 1.81
CA PRO A 23 1.52 -9.51 2.93
C PRO A 23 1.96 -8.05 3.21
N PRO A 24 1.28 -7.31 4.12
CA PRO A 24 1.86 -6.09 4.71
C PRO A 24 3.18 -6.41 5.42
N THR A 25 4.04 -5.41 5.57
CA THR A 25 5.38 -5.54 6.17
C THR A 25 5.52 -4.64 7.38
N GLY A 26 6.48 -4.94 8.25
CA GLY A 26 6.71 -4.26 9.53
C GLY A 26 7.27 -2.84 9.43
N ASP A 27 7.95 -2.39 10.49
CA ASP A 27 8.41 -1.00 10.65
C ASP A 27 9.39 -0.53 9.57
N GLN A 28 10.02 -1.47 8.86
CA GLN A 28 10.89 -1.19 7.73
C GLN A 28 10.15 -1.08 6.38
N GLY A 29 8.82 -1.23 6.36
CA GLY A 29 8.00 -1.10 5.16
C GLY A 29 6.64 -0.48 5.45
N HIS A 30 5.55 -1.21 5.18
CA HIS A 30 4.19 -0.65 5.19
C HIS A 30 3.80 -0.06 6.55
N LEU A 31 4.06 -0.74 7.65
CA LEU A 31 3.76 -0.23 8.99
C LEU A 31 4.54 1.05 9.30
N GLY A 32 5.83 1.08 8.95
CA GLY A 32 6.69 2.27 9.12
C GLY A 32 6.20 3.47 8.32
N ILE A 33 5.75 3.24 7.08
CA ILE A 33 5.14 4.27 6.24
C ILE A 33 3.89 4.86 6.92
N VAL A 34 2.96 4.01 7.36
CA VAL A 34 1.71 4.48 7.97
C VAL A 34 1.99 5.22 9.29
N LYS A 35 2.91 4.72 10.13
CA LYS A 35 3.35 5.42 11.34
C LYS A 35 3.95 6.79 11.03
N ALA A 36 4.77 6.90 9.99
CA ALA A 36 5.38 8.16 9.60
C ALA A 36 4.33 9.17 9.11
N ILE A 37 3.34 8.74 8.32
CA ILE A 37 2.22 9.59 7.89
C ILE A 37 1.39 10.04 9.11
N ALA A 38 1.11 9.14 10.06
CA ALA A 38 0.36 9.46 11.28
C ALA A 38 1.09 10.46 12.18
N GLY A 39 2.43 10.48 12.13
CA GLY A 39 3.26 11.43 12.84
C GLY A 39 3.36 12.81 12.17
N LEU A 40 2.89 12.98 10.93
CA LEU A 40 2.98 14.26 10.24
C LEU A 40 2.10 15.31 10.93
N LYS A 41 2.67 16.50 11.09
CA LYS A 41 2.00 17.68 11.62
C LYS A 41 1.77 18.73 10.54
N LEU A 42 0.83 19.64 10.77
CA LEU A 42 0.78 20.88 10.00
C LEU A 42 1.99 21.75 10.34
N GLN A 43 2.42 22.59 9.39
CA GLN A 43 3.56 23.46 9.62
C GLN A 43 3.22 24.46 10.74
N ASN A 44 4.03 24.46 11.81
CA ASN A 44 3.90 25.31 13.00
C ASN A 44 2.76 24.98 13.98
N GLU A 45 2.17 23.78 13.91
CA GLU A 45 1.08 23.37 14.81
C GLU A 45 1.33 22.00 15.45
N GLU A 46 0.74 21.76 16.63
CA GLU A 46 0.67 20.43 17.26
C GLU A 46 -0.39 19.53 16.60
N GLU A 47 -1.21 20.07 15.69
CA GLU A 47 -2.28 19.35 15.01
C GLU A 47 -1.74 18.36 13.97
N SER A 48 -2.37 17.18 13.91
CA SER A 48 -2.11 16.19 12.87
C SER A 48 -2.32 16.78 11.47
N ALA A 49 -1.47 16.39 10.52
CA ALA A 49 -1.65 16.76 9.12
C ALA A 49 -2.92 16.15 8.51
N PHE A 50 -3.37 15.00 9.04
CA PHE A 50 -4.51 14.25 8.55
C PHE A 50 -5.48 13.91 9.67
N ASP A 51 -6.77 13.90 9.34
CA ASP A 51 -7.85 13.43 10.20
C ASP A 51 -8.07 11.91 10.03
N GLU A 52 -7.66 11.35 8.90
CA GLU A 52 -7.70 9.91 8.60
C GLU A 52 -6.55 9.50 7.66
N ILE A 53 -6.02 8.29 7.87
CA ILE A 53 -5.18 7.59 6.91
C ILE A 53 -5.96 6.38 6.42
N ARG A 54 -6.33 6.39 5.15
CA ARG A 54 -7.11 5.32 4.53
C ARG A 54 -6.18 4.43 3.73
N VAL A 55 -5.91 3.24 4.24
CA VAL A 55 -5.13 2.22 3.55
C VAL A 55 -6.03 1.46 2.60
N VAL A 56 -5.63 1.36 1.34
CA VAL A 56 -6.46 0.81 0.27
C VAL A 56 -5.74 -0.41 -0.33
N PRO A 57 -6.05 -1.63 0.13
CA PRO A 57 -5.57 -2.85 -0.50
C PRO A 57 -6.08 -2.95 -1.94
N VAL A 58 -5.19 -3.24 -2.88
CA VAL A 58 -5.56 -3.43 -4.29
C VAL A 58 -6.44 -4.67 -4.43
N TYR A 59 -7.62 -4.58 -5.05
CA TYR A 59 -8.53 -5.72 -5.19
C TYR A 59 -8.05 -6.70 -6.26
N SER A 60 -7.87 -6.20 -7.49
CA SER A 60 -7.37 -6.97 -8.63
C SER A 60 -6.18 -6.28 -9.25
N HIS A 61 -5.01 -6.94 -9.24
CA HIS A 61 -3.80 -6.30 -9.76
C HIS A 61 -3.96 -6.00 -11.26
N PRO A 62 -3.61 -4.77 -11.73
CA PRO A 62 -3.66 -4.44 -13.16
C PRO A 62 -2.83 -5.39 -14.04
N PHE A 63 -1.70 -5.90 -13.54
CA PHE A 63 -0.87 -6.89 -14.23
C PHE A 63 -1.39 -8.32 -14.01
N ALA A 64 -1.77 -8.98 -15.10
CA ALA A 64 -2.26 -10.36 -15.10
C ALA A 64 -1.31 -11.36 -14.43
N SER A 65 0.00 -11.17 -14.62
CA SER A 65 1.05 -12.02 -14.02
C SER A 65 1.06 -11.95 -12.49
N LYS A 66 0.63 -10.83 -11.89
CA LYS A 66 0.60 -10.65 -10.44
C LYS A 66 -0.71 -11.13 -9.81
N ARG A 67 -1.82 -11.19 -10.56
CA ARG A 67 -3.12 -11.65 -10.03
C ARG A 67 -3.05 -13.05 -9.44
N LYS A 68 -2.34 -13.98 -10.09
CA LYS A 68 -2.16 -15.37 -9.62
C LYS A 68 -1.27 -15.52 -8.39
N LEU A 69 -0.56 -14.46 -7.99
CA LEU A 69 0.38 -14.45 -6.88
C LEU A 69 -0.17 -13.76 -5.63
N LEU A 70 -1.37 -13.20 -5.70
CA LEU A 70 -2.02 -12.55 -4.57
C LEU A 70 -2.70 -13.60 -3.70
N ALA A 71 -2.48 -13.50 -2.38
CA ALA A 71 -3.40 -14.12 -1.44
C ALA A 71 -4.81 -13.55 -1.65
N PRO A 72 -5.88 -14.31 -1.30
CA PRO A 72 -7.25 -13.83 -1.39
C PRO A 72 -7.40 -12.44 -0.76
N PHE A 73 -8.24 -11.61 -1.38
CA PHE A 73 -8.39 -10.20 -0.99
C PHE A 73 -8.68 -10.04 0.50
N ASP A 74 -9.64 -10.81 1.01
CA ASP A 74 -10.08 -10.73 2.41
C ASP A 74 -8.94 -11.03 3.39
N HIS A 75 -8.06 -11.99 3.09
CA HIS A 75 -6.87 -12.22 3.92
C HIS A 75 -5.91 -11.04 3.90
N ARG A 76 -5.74 -10.36 2.76
CA ARG A 76 -4.87 -9.18 2.67
C ARG A 76 -5.45 -8.00 3.43
N VAL A 77 -6.77 -7.79 3.35
CA VAL A 77 -7.49 -6.79 4.16
C VAL A 77 -7.34 -7.10 5.64
N GLN A 78 -7.55 -8.35 6.06
CA GLN A 78 -7.42 -8.75 7.45
C GLN A 78 -5.98 -8.63 7.97
N MET A 79 -4.98 -8.99 7.15
CA MET A 79 -3.56 -8.76 7.50
C MET A 79 -3.26 -7.27 7.67
N CYS A 80 -3.84 -6.38 6.85
CA CYS A 80 -3.72 -4.94 7.05
C CYS A 80 -4.35 -4.50 8.38
N HIS A 81 -5.54 -5.02 8.73
CA HIS A 81 -6.19 -4.72 10.01
C HIS A 81 -5.29 -5.09 11.19
N VAL A 82 -4.78 -6.33 11.25
CA VAL A 82 -3.93 -6.75 12.37
C VAL A 82 -2.59 -6.04 12.39
N SER A 83 -1.99 -5.72 11.23
CA SER A 83 -0.70 -4.99 11.16
C SER A 83 -0.81 -3.55 11.69
N LEU A 84 -1.90 -2.86 11.34
CA LEU A 84 -2.06 -1.43 11.61
C LEU A 84 -2.92 -1.14 12.84
N GLN A 85 -3.39 -2.19 13.52
CA GLN A 85 -4.12 -2.08 14.77
C GLN A 85 -3.28 -1.32 15.80
N GLY A 86 -3.90 -0.30 16.40
CA GLY A 86 -3.30 0.55 17.43
C GLY A 86 -2.77 1.88 16.91
N ILE A 87 -2.72 2.10 15.59
CA ILE A 87 -2.43 3.43 15.03
C ILE A 87 -3.74 4.24 15.01
N PRO A 88 -3.83 5.36 15.75
CA PRO A 88 -5.00 6.23 15.69
C PRO A 88 -5.26 6.68 14.26
N ILE A 89 -6.50 7.04 13.93
CA ILE A 89 -6.91 7.61 12.63
C ILE A 89 -6.72 6.72 11.38
N VAL A 90 -6.24 5.47 11.52
CA VAL A 90 -6.09 4.54 10.38
C VAL A 90 -7.37 3.77 10.12
N THR A 91 -7.77 3.70 8.86
CA THR A 91 -8.86 2.85 8.36
C THR A 91 -8.34 1.96 7.22
N ILE A 92 -8.90 0.76 7.10
CA ILE A 92 -8.67 -0.12 5.95
C ILE A 92 -9.91 -0.07 5.08
N SER A 93 -9.75 0.28 3.81
CA SER A 93 -10.87 0.48 2.90
C SER A 93 -11.00 -0.67 1.90
N PRO A 94 -12.17 -1.34 1.85
CA PRO A 94 -12.46 -2.35 0.83
C PRO A 94 -12.89 -1.72 -0.52
N ALA A 95 -12.87 -0.40 -0.67
CA ALA A 95 -13.50 0.31 -1.79
C ALA A 95 -13.11 -0.18 -3.19
N GLU A 96 -11.90 -0.70 -3.41
CA GLU A 96 -11.57 -1.30 -4.71
C GLU A 96 -12.41 -2.55 -5.04
N GLN A 97 -12.77 -3.37 -4.05
CA GLN A 97 -13.71 -4.49 -4.22
C GLN A 97 -15.12 -3.99 -4.49
N ASP A 98 -15.57 -2.99 -3.74
CA ASP A 98 -16.92 -2.43 -3.88
C ASP A 98 -17.12 -1.83 -5.29
N ILE A 99 -16.15 -1.05 -5.76
CA ILE A 99 -16.16 -0.49 -7.12
C ILE A 99 -16.11 -1.60 -8.17
N TYR A 100 -15.36 -2.67 -7.93
CA TYR A 100 -15.32 -3.81 -8.85
C TYR A 100 -16.70 -4.44 -8.98
N GLN A 101 -17.36 -4.68 -7.85
CA GLN A 101 -18.67 -5.29 -7.78
C GLN A 101 -19.74 -4.40 -8.43
N GLU A 102 -19.73 -3.09 -8.14
CA GLU A 102 -20.61 -2.11 -8.82
C GLU A 102 -20.46 -2.17 -10.35
N LYS A 103 -19.22 -2.22 -10.85
CA LYS A 103 -18.95 -2.29 -12.30
C LYS A 103 -19.35 -3.63 -12.90
N LEU A 104 -19.17 -4.73 -12.17
CA LEU A 104 -19.54 -6.07 -12.61
C LEU A 104 -21.06 -6.19 -12.78
N GLU A 105 -21.81 -5.73 -11.79
CA GLU A 105 -23.29 -5.72 -11.84
C GLU A 105 -23.81 -4.88 -13.01
N GLN A 106 -23.25 -3.68 -13.21
CA GLN A 106 -23.59 -2.83 -14.36
C GLN A 106 -23.31 -3.53 -15.70
N GLN A 107 -22.17 -4.20 -15.84
CA GLN A 107 -21.85 -4.93 -17.07
C GLN A 107 -22.77 -6.13 -17.30
N GLN A 108 -23.10 -6.89 -16.26
CA GLN A 108 -24.02 -8.04 -16.36
C GLN A 108 -25.42 -7.60 -16.80
N LEU A 109 -25.90 -6.47 -16.30
CA LEU A 109 -27.17 -5.87 -16.73
C LEU A 109 -27.16 -5.47 -18.21
N LEU A 110 -26.03 -4.97 -18.72
CA LEU A 110 -25.88 -4.51 -20.11
C LEU A 110 -25.66 -5.67 -21.10
N LEU A 111 -24.98 -6.73 -20.70
CA LEU A 111 -24.51 -7.81 -21.60
C LEU A 111 -25.41 -9.05 -21.65
N LYS A 112 -26.57 -9.06 -20.99
CA LYS A 112 -27.58 -10.16 -21.02
C LYS A 112 -26.98 -11.58 -20.82
N GLY A 113 -25.91 -11.71 -20.03
CA GLY A 113 -25.34 -13.02 -19.67
C GLY A 113 -24.10 -13.48 -20.46
N GLU A 114 -23.49 -12.63 -21.30
CA GLU A 114 -22.14 -12.92 -21.82
C GLU A 114 -21.04 -12.60 -20.78
N SER A 115 -20.00 -13.44 -20.73
CA SER A 115 -18.91 -13.37 -19.75
C SER A 115 -18.10 -12.07 -19.86
N ALA A 116 -18.24 -11.19 -18.85
CA ALA A 116 -17.64 -9.85 -18.82
C ALA A 116 -16.37 -9.73 -17.93
N GLU A 117 -15.97 -10.84 -17.29
CA GLU A 117 -15.08 -10.85 -16.11
C GLU A 117 -13.67 -10.30 -16.35
N ASN A 118 -13.21 -10.24 -17.60
CA ASN A 118 -11.84 -9.81 -17.93
C ASN A 118 -11.69 -8.34 -18.35
N SER A 119 -12.77 -7.55 -18.41
CA SER A 119 -12.70 -6.15 -18.92
C SER A 119 -12.64 -5.08 -17.83
N ILE A 120 -12.95 -5.43 -16.58
CA ILE A 120 -13.09 -4.44 -15.51
C ILE A 120 -11.72 -4.06 -14.97
N SER A 121 -11.38 -2.78 -15.12
CA SER A 121 -10.19 -2.17 -14.55
C SER A 121 -10.58 -0.97 -13.70
N ILE A 122 -10.06 -0.94 -12.47
CA ILE A 122 -10.24 0.14 -11.50
C ILE A 122 -8.93 0.91 -11.43
N GLY A 123 -9.03 2.23 -11.53
CA GLY A 123 -7.92 3.14 -11.36
C GLY A 123 -8.20 4.12 -10.22
N THR A 124 -7.17 4.85 -9.83
CA THR A 124 -7.22 5.81 -8.72
C THR A 124 -8.27 6.90 -8.90
N ALA A 125 -8.57 7.31 -10.15
CA ALA A 125 -9.66 8.24 -10.43
C ALA A 125 -11.02 7.66 -10.01
N ASP A 126 -11.30 6.39 -10.32
CA ASP A 126 -12.54 5.72 -9.93
C ASP A 126 -12.69 5.66 -8.41
N LEU A 127 -11.57 5.44 -7.71
CA LEU A 127 -11.51 5.39 -6.25
C LEU A 127 -11.82 6.76 -5.61
N LEU A 128 -11.22 7.84 -6.13
CA LEU A 128 -11.48 9.20 -5.66
C LEU A 128 -12.93 9.63 -5.92
N GLU A 129 -13.48 9.28 -7.09
CA GLU A 129 -14.89 9.53 -7.41
C GLU A 129 -15.83 8.73 -6.51
N TYR A 130 -15.50 7.47 -6.22
CA TYR A 130 -16.24 6.65 -5.27
C TYR A 130 -16.26 7.31 -3.88
N TYR A 131 -15.11 7.73 -3.34
CA TYR A 131 -15.10 8.36 -2.02
C TYR A 131 -15.80 9.72 -1.99
N ASN A 132 -15.69 10.53 -3.05
CA ASN A 132 -16.46 11.77 -3.15
C ASN A 132 -17.98 11.56 -3.12
N ARG A 133 -18.47 10.39 -3.56
CA ARG A 133 -19.88 10.01 -3.46
C ARG A 133 -20.26 9.46 -2.08
N GLN A 134 -19.34 8.73 -1.43
CA GLN A 134 -19.62 7.98 -0.20
C GLN A 134 -19.33 8.75 1.08
N ASP A 135 -18.34 9.64 1.09
CA ASP A 135 -17.98 10.37 2.30
C ASP A 135 -19.03 11.46 2.61
N ASP A 136 -19.59 11.43 3.83
CA ASP A 136 -20.66 12.36 4.28
C ASP A 136 -20.21 13.82 4.39
N ILE A 137 -18.90 14.04 4.47
CA ILE A 137 -18.28 15.35 4.67
C ILE A 137 -17.36 15.62 3.47
N PRO A 138 -17.36 16.86 2.93
CA PRO A 138 -16.40 17.25 1.91
C PRO A 138 -14.97 16.93 2.35
N THR A 139 -14.26 16.16 1.54
CA THR A 139 -12.98 15.58 1.90
C THR A 139 -11.88 16.04 0.96
N ASP A 140 -10.72 16.31 1.54
CA ASP A 140 -9.47 16.65 0.87
C ASP A 140 -8.54 15.45 0.88
N TYR A 141 -8.45 14.77 -0.26
CA TYR A 141 -7.56 13.63 -0.42
C TYR A 141 -6.14 14.08 -0.75
N THR A 142 -5.18 13.38 -0.15
CA THR A 142 -3.75 13.44 -0.47
C THR A 142 -3.27 12.04 -0.81
N LEU A 143 -2.64 11.85 -1.97
CA LEU A 143 -2.09 10.54 -2.34
C LEU A 143 -0.71 10.33 -1.71
N CYS A 144 -0.54 9.21 -1.02
CA CYS A 144 0.77 8.78 -0.53
C CYS A 144 1.40 7.77 -1.50
N LEU A 145 2.54 8.12 -2.10
CA LEU A 145 3.23 7.32 -3.10
C LEU A 145 4.71 7.15 -2.77
N GLY A 146 5.31 6.03 -3.20
CA GLY A 146 6.77 5.94 -3.31
C GLY A 146 7.29 6.83 -4.44
N ALA A 147 8.55 7.26 -4.36
CA ALA A 147 9.17 8.13 -5.37
C ALA A 147 9.11 7.54 -6.79
N ASP A 148 9.32 6.23 -6.93
CA ASP A 148 9.19 5.51 -8.21
C ASP A 148 7.77 5.61 -8.79
N THR A 149 6.77 5.41 -7.95
CA THR A 149 5.35 5.44 -8.31
C THR A 149 4.88 6.86 -8.63
N PHE A 150 5.39 7.85 -7.91
CA PHE A 150 5.17 9.26 -8.19
C PHE A 150 5.78 9.69 -9.53
N LEU A 151 6.99 9.23 -9.86
CA LEU A 151 7.62 9.46 -11.17
C LEU A 151 6.83 8.78 -12.30
N ASP A 152 6.32 7.58 -12.08
CA ASP A 152 5.43 6.91 -13.04
C ASP A 152 4.12 7.69 -13.28
N PHE A 153 3.55 8.23 -12.21
CA PHE A 153 2.34 9.06 -12.27
C PHE A 153 2.60 10.36 -13.06
N THR A 154 3.64 11.11 -12.69
CA THR A 154 3.99 12.39 -13.34
C THR A 154 4.50 12.21 -14.77
N GLY A 155 5.03 11.03 -15.09
CA GLY A 155 5.35 10.60 -16.45
C GLY A 155 4.14 10.22 -17.30
N GLY A 156 2.90 10.31 -16.77
CA GLY A 156 1.67 10.08 -17.52
C GLY A 156 1.34 8.60 -17.74
N LYS A 157 1.94 7.68 -16.97
CA LYS A 157 1.67 6.23 -17.11
C LYS A 157 0.33 5.81 -16.50
N TRP A 158 -0.26 6.66 -15.67
CA TRP A 158 -1.52 6.37 -14.97
C TRP A 158 -2.72 6.73 -15.86
N ARG A 159 -3.79 5.94 -15.76
CA ARG A 159 -5.05 6.23 -16.43
C ARG A 159 -5.72 7.43 -15.76
N ARG A 160 -6.21 8.39 -16.56
CA ARG A 160 -6.93 9.59 -16.07
C ARG A 160 -6.08 10.42 -15.09
N THR A 161 -4.80 10.62 -15.39
CA THR A 161 -3.87 11.40 -14.55
C THR A 161 -4.37 12.80 -14.24
N GLN A 162 -4.95 13.50 -15.22
CA GLN A 162 -5.47 14.85 -15.00
C GLN A 162 -6.65 14.86 -14.03
N ASP A 163 -7.62 13.96 -14.20
CA ASP A 163 -8.75 13.83 -13.27
C ASP A 163 -8.26 13.56 -11.84
N ILE A 164 -7.23 12.71 -11.67
CA ILE A 164 -6.62 12.47 -10.35
C ILE A 164 -6.04 13.76 -9.78
N LEU A 165 -5.25 14.50 -10.57
CA LEU A 165 -4.67 15.77 -10.15
C LEU A 165 -5.73 16.80 -9.76
N ASP A 166 -6.81 16.89 -10.53
CA ASP A 166 -7.92 17.80 -10.26
C ASP A 166 -8.67 17.38 -8.98
N LEU A 167 -8.92 16.10 -8.78
CA LEU A 167 -9.61 15.59 -7.59
C LEU A 167 -8.80 15.80 -6.30
N ILE A 168 -7.48 15.65 -6.36
CA ILE A 168 -6.60 15.85 -5.20
C ILE A 168 -5.99 17.25 -5.13
N GLN A 169 -6.24 18.12 -6.12
CA GLN A 169 -5.65 19.46 -6.23
C GLN A 169 -4.11 19.43 -6.10
N GLY A 170 -3.46 18.46 -6.75
CA GLY A 170 -2.01 18.28 -6.71
C GLY A 170 -1.42 17.84 -5.35
N ARG A 171 -2.24 17.42 -4.38
CA ARG A 171 -1.78 17.03 -3.03
C ARG A 171 -1.13 15.65 -2.99
N PHE A 172 0.16 15.60 -2.65
CA PHE A 172 0.90 14.35 -2.47
C PHE A 172 1.70 14.31 -1.18
N VAL A 173 1.86 13.10 -0.63
CA VAL A 173 2.98 12.72 0.23
C VAL A 173 3.85 11.77 -0.59
N VAL A 174 5.11 12.13 -0.84
CA VAL A 174 6.03 11.30 -1.61
C VAL A 174 7.11 10.76 -0.70
N LEU A 175 7.11 9.44 -0.54
CA LEU A 175 8.08 8.70 0.23
C LEU A 175 9.32 8.44 -0.62
N PHE A 176 10.47 8.85 -0.12
CA PHE A 176 11.74 8.54 -0.74
C PHE A 176 12.68 7.91 0.30
N ARG A 177 13.51 6.99 -0.16
CA ARG A 177 14.49 6.30 0.67
C ARG A 177 15.80 7.08 0.59
N GLN A 178 16.48 7.23 1.72
CA GLN A 178 17.86 7.73 1.69
C GLN A 178 18.74 6.67 1.03
N GLU A 179 19.73 7.13 0.27
CA GLU A 179 20.72 6.26 -0.35
C GLU A 179 21.50 5.54 0.74
N ASP A 180 21.21 4.26 0.95
CA ASP A 180 22.06 3.41 1.77
C ASP A 180 23.27 3.05 0.90
N THR A 181 24.37 3.79 1.06
CA THR A 181 25.62 3.64 0.28
C THR A 181 26.26 2.26 0.40
N THR A 182 25.65 1.34 1.15
CA THR A 182 26.23 0.07 1.55
C THR A 182 25.59 -1.16 0.91
N TYR A 183 24.34 -1.10 0.40
CA TYR A 183 23.67 -2.27 -0.15
C TYR A 183 22.87 -2.00 -1.43
N SER A 184 23.29 -2.70 -2.49
CA SER A 184 22.67 -2.92 -3.81
C SER A 184 22.98 -1.92 -4.91
N GLY A 185 23.68 -2.43 -5.93
CA GLY A 185 24.01 -1.72 -7.15
C GLY A 185 22.82 -1.47 -8.07
N LYS A 186 23.05 -0.52 -8.99
CA LYS A 186 22.15 -0.02 -10.04
C LYS A 186 20.98 0.81 -9.50
N GLN A 187 21.27 1.94 -8.85
CA GLN A 187 20.39 3.09 -8.95
C GLN A 187 20.91 4.05 -10.02
N GLU A 188 19.98 4.53 -10.84
CA GLU A 188 20.20 5.57 -11.84
C GLU A 188 20.57 6.87 -11.11
N PRO A 189 21.76 7.46 -11.34
CA PRO A 189 22.25 8.67 -10.66
C PRO A 189 21.39 9.94 -10.88
N ASN A 190 20.18 9.81 -11.41
CA ASN A 190 19.29 10.87 -11.81
C ASN A 190 17.92 10.83 -11.08
N GLN A 191 17.65 9.85 -10.20
CA GLN A 191 16.30 9.71 -9.61
C GLN A 191 15.93 10.90 -8.70
N GLN A 192 16.86 11.39 -7.88
CA GLN A 192 16.63 12.55 -7.01
C GLN A 192 16.37 13.82 -7.84
N GLN A 193 17.18 14.05 -8.88
CA GLN A 193 17.00 15.20 -9.77
C GLN A 193 15.68 15.11 -10.55
N GLN A 194 15.28 13.91 -11.00
CA GLN A 194 13.98 13.67 -11.63
C GLN A 194 12.82 13.95 -10.67
N LEU A 195 12.96 13.53 -9.40
CA LEU A 195 11.95 13.77 -8.37
C LEU A 195 11.79 15.27 -8.11
N GLU A 196 12.89 16.00 -7.92
CA GLU A 196 12.89 17.45 -7.71
C GLU A 196 12.26 18.20 -8.90
N GLN A 197 12.59 17.80 -10.14
CA GLN A 197 11.98 18.38 -11.34
C GLN A 197 10.47 18.10 -11.42
N ALA A 198 10.05 16.87 -11.09
CA ALA A 198 8.64 16.49 -11.10
C ALA A 198 7.84 17.26 -10.03
N VAL A 199 8.41 17.43 -8.84
CA VAL A 199 7.83 18.25 -7.76
C VAL A 199 7.71 19.71 -8.21
N ALA A 200 8.80 20.33 -8.66
CA ALA A 200 8.81 21.74 -9.08
C ALA A 200 7.78 22.01 -10.20
N LYS A 201 7.64 21.08 -11.14
CA LYS A 201 6.65 21.17 -12.22
C LYS A 201 5.21 21.17 -11.68
N LEU A 202 4.88 20.24 -10.79
CA LEU A 202 3.53 20.16 -10.23
C LEU A 202 3.22 21.32 -9.28
N GLU A 203 4.17 21.72 -8.43
CA GLU A 203 3.98 22.87 -7.54
C GLU A 203 3.85 24.19 -8.31
N GLY A 204 4.51 24.32 -9.47
CA GLY A 204 4.30 25.44 -10.38
C GLY A 204 2.87 25.53 -10.94
N THR A 205 2.10 24.45 -10.87
CA THR A 205 0.69 24.38 -11.34
C THR A 205 -0.30 24.44 -10.17
N TYR A 206 -0.06 23.67 -9.10
CA TYR A 206 -1.00 23.46 -7.99
C TYR A 206 -0.65 24.25 -6.72
N GLY A 207 0.42 25.06 -6.77
CA GLY A 207 0.89 25.84 -5.65
C GLY A 207 2.00 25.16 -4.85
N SER A 208 2.85 25.99 -4.24
CA SER A 208 3.94 25.55 -3.37
C SER A 208 3.39 24.88 -2.10
N GLY A 209 4.02 23.79 -1.69
CA GLY A 209 3.65 23.02 -0.50
C GLY A 209 2.52 22.02 -0.72
N SER A 210 2.04 21.86 -1.97
CA SER A 210 1.07 20.83 -2.32
C SER A 210 1.68 19.41 -2.24
N ILE A 211 3.01 19.31 -2.36
CA ILE A 211 3.73 18.05 -2.28
C ILE A 211 4.63 18.03 -1.05
N ARG A 212 4.44 17.03 -0.19
CA ARG A 212 5.29 16.78 0.98
C ARG A 212 6.26 15.64 0.67
N LEU A 213 7.54 15.95 0.58
CA LEU A 213 8.58 14.93 0.54
C LEU A 213 8.81 14.40 1.96
N LEU A 214 8.61 13.10 2.15
CA LEU A 214 8.75 12.44 3.43
C LEU A 214 9.86 11.40 3.36
N GLN A 215 10.92 11.66 4.11
CA GLN A 215 11.96 10.69 4.38
C GLN A 215 11.59 9.93 5.66
N VAL A 216 11.59 8.60 5.58
CA VAL A 216 11.31 7.74 6.73
C VAL A 216 12.57 6.91 7.01
N PRO A 217 13.38 7.29 8.02
CA PRO A 217 14.68 6.66 8.28
C PRO A 217 14.60 5.15 8.56
N THR A 218 13.46 4.67 9.05
CA THR A 218 13.27 3.25 9.35
C THR A 218 13.01 2.40 8.12
N LEU A 219 12.74 2.97 6.95
CA LEU A 219 12.44 2.18 5.75
C LEU A 219 13.69 1.48 5.23
N GLY A 220 13.69 0.15 5.37
CA GLY A 220 14.74 -0.72 4.88
C GLY A 220 14.45 -1.30 3.50
N ALA A 221 15.33 -2.19 3.05
CA ALA A 221 15.19 -2.98 1.82
C ALA A 221 14.14 -4.12 1.96
N VAL A 222 13.02 -3.85 2.63
CA VAL A 222 11.95 -4.83 2.85
C VAL A 222 10.91 -4.74 1.74
N SER A 223 10.45 -5.91 1.27
CA SER A 223 9.35 -6.02 0.32
C SER A 223 8.51 -7.25 0.62
N SER A 224 7.23 -7.24 0.24
CA SER A 224 6.37 -8.41 0.36
C SER A 224 6.90 -9.60 -0.44
N THR A 225 7.66 -9.37 -1.52
CA THR A 225 8.32 -10.44 -2.30
C THR A 225 9.38 -11.16 -1.48
N LEU A 226 10.17 -10.44 -0.68
CA LEU A 226 11.12 -11.04 0.25
C LEU A 226 10.40 -11.86 1.32
N VAL A 227 9.32 -11.33 1.90
CA VAL A 227 8.52 -12.06 2.90
C VAL A 227 7.99 -13.38 2.33
N ARG A 228 7.41 -13.38 1.13
CA ARG A 228 6.93 -14.61 0.47
C ARG A 228 8.04 -15.58 0.10
N LYS A 229 9.27 -15.11 -0.10
CA LYS A 229 10.43 -15.98 -0.33
C LYS A 229 10.80 -16.68 0.98
N LEU A 230 11.03 -15.93 2.04
CA LEU A 230 11.41 -16.47 3.36
C LEU A 230 10.34 -17.40 3.94
N SER A 231 9.05 -17.07 3.76
CA SER A 231 7.94 -17.91 4.23
C SER A 231 7.96 -19.31 3.58
N ARG A 232 8.28 -19.38 2.27
CA ARG A 232 8.41 -20.66 1.56
C ARG A 232 9.65 -21.44 1.97
N GLU A 233 10.78 -20.76 2.18
CA GLU A 233 12.01 -21.38 2.68
C GLU A 233 11.79 -22.04 4.05
N MET A 234 10.96 -21.42 4.89
CA MET A 234 10.62 -21.96 6.20
C MET A 234 9.68 -23.19 6.14
N SER A 235 8.89 -23.34 5.06
CA SER A 235 7.87 -24.38 4.95
C SER A 235 8.34 -25.63 4.17
N GLN A 236 9.38 -25.52 3.35
CA GLN A 236 9.88 -26.61 2.50
C GLN A 236 10.70 -27.68 3.25
N SER A 237 10.98 -27.51 4.54
CA SER A 237 11.77 -28.48 5.33
C SER A 237 10.95 -29.68 5.83
N GLU A 238 9.64 -29.52 6.03
CA GLU A 238 8.79 -30.54 6.67
C GLU A 238 8.43 -31.72 5.75
N ASP A 239 8.32 -31.50 4.45
CA ASP A 239 7.93 -32.53 3.47
C ASP A 239 9.08 -33.47 3.03
N SER A 240 10.32 -33.24 3.49
CA SER A 240 11.52 -33.98 3.04
C SER A 240 11.95 -35.15 3.93
N THR A 241 10.99 -35.81 4.60
CA THR A 241 11.23 -36.95 5.51
C THR A 241 11.64 -38.26 4.81
N GLY A 242 11.85 -38.24 3.49
CA GLY A 242 12.37 -39.36 2.71
C GLY A 242 13.90 -39.41 2.64
N ASN A 243 14.53 -40.11 3.59
CA ASN A 243 15.91 -40.64 3.48
C ASN A 243 17.04 -39.58 3.30
N THR A 244 17.06 -38.57 4.16
CA THR A 244 18.09 -37.51 4.17
C THR A 244 19.23 -37.81 5.16
N ASN A 245 20.47 -37.58 4.73
CA ASN A 245 21.68 -37.71 5.56
C ASN A 245 21.65 -36.69 6.73
N ALA A 246 22.10 -37.06 7.93
CA ALA A 246 22.02 -36.25 9.15
C ALA A 246 22.64 -34.83 9.03
N GLN A 247 23.67 -34.68 8.18
CA GLN A 247 24.26 -33.38 7.84
C GLN A 247 23.28 -32.46 7.12
N LYS A 248 22.50 -32.99 6.15
CA LYS A 248 21.50 -32.20 5.41
C LYS A 248 20.36 -31.74 6.32
N LEU A 249 19.94 -32.58 7.26
CA LEU A 249 18.91 -32.23 8.24
C LEU A 249 19.35 -31.08 9.15
N THR A 250 20.63 -31.07 9.56
CA THR A 250 21.18 -30.01 10.41
C THR A 250 21.24 -28.66 9.67
N GLU A 251 21.70 -28.67 8.41
CA GLU A 251 21.74 -27.48 7.56
C GLU A 251 20.34 -26.92 7.27
N GLN A 252 19.36 -27.80 7.01
CA GLN A 252 17.97 -27.41 6.79
C GLN A 252 17.36 -26.73 8.03
N ASN A 253 17.55 -27.32 9.22
CA ASN A 253 17.07 -26.74 10.48
C ASN A 253 17.69 -25.36 10.75
N GLN A 254 18.98 -25.20 10.47
CA GLN A 254 19.66 -23.91 10.63
C GLN A 254 19.12 -22.86 9.65
N GLN A 255 18.87 -23.22 8.39
CA GLN A 255 18.27 -22.33 7.40
C GLN A 255 16.85 -21.89 7.80
N GLN A 256 16.05 -22.80 8.35
CA GLN A 256 14.70 -22.51 8.83
C GLN A 256 14.73 -21.51 9.99
N GLN A 257 15.62 -21.69 10.96
CA GLN A 257 15.79 -20.76 12.08
C GLN A 257 16.23 -19.37 11.61
N ILE A 258 17.14 -19.30 10.63
CA ILE A 258 17.57 -18.01 10.04
C ILE A 258 16.40 -17.32 9.33
N ALA A 259 15.64 -18.06 8.51
CA ALA A 259 14.47 -17.51 7.81
C ALA A 259 13.40 -17.01 8.79
N GLU A 260 13.15 -17.74 9.88
CA GLU A 260 12.20 -17.32 10.91
C GLU A 260 12.64 -16.03 11.61
N LEU A 261 13.91 -15.94 12.02
CA LEU A 261 14.45 -14.72 12.63
C LEU A 261 14.31 -13.53 11.68
N GLN A 262 14.67 -13.70 10.40
CA GLN A 262 14.54 -12.67 9.39
C GLN A 262 13.07 -12.25 9.15
N LEU A 263 12.12 -13.20 9.16
CA LEU A 263 10.70 -12.90 9.03
C LEU A 263 10.19 -12.05 10.20
N ARG A 264 10.59 -12.40 11.44
CA ARG A 264 10.21 -11.66 12.65
C ARG A 264 10.77 -10.23 12.67
N GLU A 265 11.87 -9.97 11.98
CA GLU A 265 12.43 -8.62 11.84
C GLU A 265 11.67 -7.75 10.82
N ILE A 266 11.11 -8.35 9.77
CA ILE A 266 10.55 -7.59 8.63
C ILE A 266 9.02 -7.63 8.55
N VAL A 267 8.36 -8.46 9.35
CA VAL A 267 6.90 -8.62 9.41
C VAL A 267 6.42 -8.39 10.84
N ASP A 268 5.29 -7.69 11.00
CA ASP A 268 4.63 -7.58 12.30
C ASP A 268 4.25 -8.97 12.84
N SER A 269 4.55 -9.25 14.11
CA SER A 269 4.29 -10.56 14.72
C SER A 269 2.84 -11.04 14.57
N ARG A 270 1.86 -10.13 14.62
CA ARG A 270 0.43 -10.46 14.48
C ARG A 270 0.08 -10.88 13.05
N VAL A 271 0.75 -10.28 12.07
CA VAL A 271 0.60 -10.68 10.65
C VAL A 271 1.24 -12.04 10.44
N LEU A 272 2.41 -12.30 11.03
CA LEU A 272 3.08 -13.59 10.93
C LEU A 272 2.25 -14.72 11.57
N GLU A 273 1.65 -14.46 12.73
CA GLU A 273 0.71 -15.38 13.39
C GLU A 273 -0.50 -15.65 12.50
N TYR A 274 -1.15 -14.60 12.00
CA TYR A 274 -2.28 -14.74 11.07
C TYR A 274 -1.93 -15.55 9.82
N MET A 275 -0.73 -15.34 9.25
CA MET A 275 -0.25 -16.10 8.10
C MET A 275 -0.11 -17.60 8.40
N LYS A 276 0.37 -17.97 9.59
CA LYS A 276 0.50 -19.35 10.05
C LYS A 276 -0.87 -20.00 10.25
N GLU A 277 -1.75 -19.33 11.00
CA GLU A 277 -3.11 -19.82 11.30
C GLU A 277 -3.95 -20.12 10.06
N HIS A 278 -3.71 -19.39 8.96
CA HIS A 278 -4.48 -19.50 7.71
C HIS A 278 -3.70 -20.14 6.56
N GLY A 279 -2.50 -20.69 6.83
CA GLY A 279 -1.75 -21.47 5.84
C GLY A 279 -1.34 -20.65 4.61
N LEU A 280 -1.04 -19.38 4.80
CA LEU A 280 -0.72 -18.45 3.72
C LEU A 280 0.75 -18.55 3.31
N TYR A 281 1.07 -18.27 2.05
CA TYR A 281 2.46 -18.11 1.58
C TYR A 281 3.41 -19.31 1.82
N GLY A 282 2.86 -20.50 1.98
CA GLY A 282 3.62 -21.74 2.18
C GLY A 282 3.43 -22.37 3.56
N PHE A 283 2.93 -21.61 4.55
CA PHE A 283 2.60 -22.15 5.86
C PHE A 283 1.60 -23.31 5.75
N GLN A 284 1.83 -24.39 6.50
CA GLN A 284 0.81 -25.41 6.71
C GLN A 284 -0.18 -24.91 7.76
N ASN A 285 -1.46 -25.24 7.61
CA ASN A 285 -2.45 -24.93 8.65
C ASN A 285 -2.13 -25.78 9.89
N ASP A 286 -1.89 -25.13 11.03
CA ASP A 286 -1.72 -25.81 12.33
C ASP A 286 -3.06 -26.35 12.90
N ALA A 287 -4.10 -26.49 12.06
CA ALA A 287 -5.49 -26.78 12.43
C ALA A 287 -5.86 -28.26 12.35
#